data_AF-A0A7J2WQJ7-F1
#
_entry.id   AF-A0A7J2WQJ7-F1
#
_cell.length_a   1.000
_cell.length_b   1.000
_cell.length_c   1.000
_cell.angle_alpha   90.00
_cell.angle_beta   90.00
_cell.angle_gamma   90.00
#
_symmetry.space_group_name_H-M   'P 1'
#
loop_
_entity.id
_entity.type
_entity.pdbx_description
1 polymer ?
#
loop_
_entity_poly.entity_id
_entity_poly.type
_entity_poly.pdbx_seq_one_letter_code
_entity_poly.pdbx_strand_id
1 'polypeptide(L)'
;MRRAFLTLVLGVSGNVNADAGVGIRIPMKKVVAWNREVRAFVSPRCIRRGIRGRLAEKGFLVDPQTLERGQLTDVGDPVKYVDDDLFGYLAPEKGRGEVQPSRSAPVKVSPLIALHHTEISV
;
A
#
# COMPACT_ATOMS: atom_id res chain seq x y z
N MET A 1 -15.22 14.57 17.09
CA MET A 1 -14.80 13.65 16.01
C MET A 1 -14.21 12.40 16.66
N ARG A 2 -14.75 11.20 16.41
CA ARG A 2 -14.21 9.96 17.00
C ARG A 2 -13.05 9.46 16.13
N ARG A 3 -11.90 9.17 16.74
CA ARG A 3 -10.73 8.59 16.07
C ARG A 3 -10.48 7.20 16.65
N ALA A 4 -10.10 6.26 15.80
CA ALA A 4 -9.72 4.91 16.21
C ALA A 4 -8.25 4.67 15.86
N PHE A 5 -7.52 4.06 16.79
CA PHE A 5 -6.16 3.58 16.57
C PHE A 5 -6.18 2.05 16.67
N LEU A 6 -5.65 1.40 15.64
CA LEU A 6 -5.61 -0.05 15.53
C LEU A 6 -4.14 -0.46 15.42
N THR A 7 -3.74 -1.43 16.25
CA THR A 7 -2.43 -2.06 16.18
C THR A 7 -2.62 -3.52 15.81
N LEU A 8 -1.86 -4.00 14.83
CA LEU A 8 -1.90 -5.39 14.39
C LEU A 8 -0.54 -6.02 14.65
N VAL A 9 -0.56 -7.18 15.31
CA VAL A 9 0.59 -8.07 15.46
C VAL A 9 0.28 -9.33 14.65
N LEU A 10 1.07 -9.60 13.62
CA LEU A 10 0.79 -10.62 12.61
C LEU A 10 2.01 -11.51 12.42
N GLY A 11 1.78 -12.80 12.21
CA GLY A 11 2.79 -13.70 11.64
C GLY A 11 2.87 -13.50 10.13
N VAL A 12 4.08 -13.25 9.62
CA VAL A 12 4.33 -13.10 8.18
C VAL A 12 5.26 -14.22 7.74
N SER A 13 4.81 -15.02 6.78
CA SER A 13 5.58 -16.12 6.18
C SER A 13 5.87 -15.84 4.71
N GLY A 14 7.11 -16.06 4.28
CA GLY A 14 7.56 -15.82 2.90
C GLY A 14 7.86 -14.35 2.59
N ASN A 15 8.09 -14.04 1.31
CA ASN A 15 8.42 -12.68 0.85
C ASN A 15 7.17 -11.94 0.33
N VAL A 16 6.37 -11.39 1.25
CA VAL A 16 5.09 -10.74 0.94
C VAL A 16 5.21 -9.33 0.32
N ASN A 17 6.39 -8.70 0.41
CA ASN A 17 6.66 -7.34 -0.07
C ASN A 17 7.90 -7.32 -0.98
N ALA A 18 7.97 -8.32 -1.85
CA ALA A 18 9.02 -8.47 -2.84
C ALA A 18 9.05 -7.28 -3.83
N ASP A 19 10.25 -6.97 -4.33
CA ASP A 19 10.38 -6.13 -5.53
C ASP A 19 10.36 -6.98 -6.81
N ALA A 20 10.43 -6.34 -7.97
CA ALA A 20 10.61 -7.03 -9.24
C ALA A 20 11.80 -8.01 -9.15
N GLY A 21 11.61 -9.24 -9.64
CA GLY A 21 12.63 -10.27 -9.59
C GLY A 21 13.89 -9.85 -10.35
N VAL A 22 15.05 -10.15 -9.78
CA VAL A 22 16.35 -9.94 -10.43
C VAL A 22 16.91 -11.32 -10.79
N GLY A 23 16.64 -11.76 -12.02
CA GLY A 23 16.91 -13.14 -12.44
C GLY A 23 16.10 -14.14 -11.61
N ILE A 24 16.79 -15.07 -10.94
CA ILE A 24 16.16 -16.07 -10.05
C ILE A 24 15.98 -15.57 -8.60
N ARG A 25 16.43 -14.35 -8.28
CA ARG A 25 16.39 -13.79 -6.91
C ARG A 25 15.18 -12.90 -6.73
N ILE A 26 14.48 -13.09 -5.61
CA ILE A 26 13.36 -12.25 -5.20
C ILE A 26 13.82 -11.38 -4.02
N PRO A 27 14.12 -10.09 -4.23
CA PRO A 27 14.64 -9.22 -3.18
C PRO A 27 13.59 -8.99 -2.08
N MET A 28 14.02 -8.99 -0.82
CA MET A 28 13.19 -8.66 0.33
C MET A 28 13.46 -7.24 0.81
N LYS A 29 12.39 -6.49 1.08
CA LYS A 29 12.51 -5.13 1.61
C LYS A 29 12.78 -5.17 3.12
N LYS A 30 13.76 -4.36 3.54
CA LYS A 30 14.20 -4.23 4.93
C LYS A 30 14.38 -2.78 5.33
N VAL A 31 14.30 -2.53 6.63
CA VAL A 31 14.71 -1.27 7.25
C VAL A 31 15.89 -1.53 8.17
N VAL A 32 16.79 -0.55 8.26
CA VAL A 32 17.91 -0.57 9.21
C VAL A 32 17.55 0.39 10.34
N ALA A 33 17.41 -0.14 11.55
CA ALA A 33 17.12 0.66 12.73
C ALA A 33 18.38 1.39 13.22
N TRP A 34 18.18 2.39 14.09
CA TRP A 34 19.27 3.19 14.67
C TRP A 34 20.30 2.36 15.44
N ASN A 35 19.88 1.25 16.04
CA ASN A 35 20.74 0.27 16.70
C ASN A 35 21.44 -0.70 15.73
N ARG A 36 21.41 -0.41 14.42
CA ARG A 36 21.96 -1.24 13.33
C ARG A 36 21.28 -2.59 13.11
N GLU A 37 20.15 -2.85 13.77
CA GLU A 37 19.36 -4.05 13.48
C GLU A 37 18.69 -3.94 12.12
N VAL A 38 18.82 -5.00 11.33
CA VAL A 38 18.01 -5.22 10.13
C VAL A 38 16.65 -5.78 10.55
N ARG A 39 15.57 -5.21 10.02
CA ARG A 39 14.20 -5.70 10.26
C ARG A 39 13.46 -5.84 8.94
N ALA A 40 12.73 -6.95 8.77
CA ALA A 40 11.84 -7.13 7.63
C ALA A 40 10.78 -6.02 7.60
N PHE A 41 10.45 -5.55 6.39
CA PHE A 41 9.59 -4.40 6.17
C PHE A 41 8.51 -4.70 5.14
N VAL A 42 7.24 -4.47 5.50
CA VAL A 42 6.10 -4.49 4.59
C VAL A 42 5.59 -3.06 4.40
N SER A 43 5.63 -2.60 3.15
CA SER A 43 5.24 -1.24 2.81
C SER A 43 3.73 -1.01 3.04
N PRO A 44 3.31 0.21 3.39
CA PRO A 44 1.89 0.55 3.47
C PRO A 44 1.15 0.33 2.14
N ARG A 45 1.86 0.47 1.00
CA ARG A 45 1.31 0.21 -0.34
C ARG A 45 0.96 -1.27 -0.52
N CYS A 46 1.84 -2.18 -0.10
CA CYS A 46 1.58 -3.62 -0.11
C CYS A 46 0.37 -3.98 0.75
N ILE A 47 0.29 -3.44 1.98
CA ILE A 47 -0.85 -3.69 2.88
C ILE A 47 -2.16 -3.20 2.25
N ARG A 48 -2.19 -1.97 1.72
CA ARG A 48 -3.37 -1.43 1.04
C ARG A 48 -3.76 -2.27 -0.18
N ARG A 49 -2.79 -2.75 -0.97
CA ARG A 49 -3.06 -3.65 -2.11
C ARG A 49 -3.69 -4.96 -1.66
N GLY A 50 -3.23 -5.54 -0.55
CA GLY A 50 -3.83 -6.73 0.04
C GLY A 50 -5.28 -6.49 0.50
N ILE A 51 -5.53 -5.35 1.18
CA ILE A 51 -6.88 -4.97 1.61
C ILE A 51 -7.80 -4.77 0.39
N ARG A 52 -7.32 -4.11 -0.68
CA ARG A 52 -8.05 -3.95 -1.93
C ARG A 52 -8.46 -5.28 -2.56
N GLY A 53 -7.56 -6.25 -2.61
CA GLY A 53 -7.89 -7.60 -3.09
C GLY A 53 -9.02 -8.24 -2.27
N ARG A 54 -8.94 -8.16 -0.94
CA ARG A 54 -9.97 -8.68 -0.04
C ARG A 54 -11.30 -7.93 -0.13
N LEU A 55 -11.30 -6.64 -0.46
CA LEU A 55 -12.52 -5.87 -0.71
C LEU A 55 -13.17 -6.27 -2.04
N ALA A 56 -12.38 -6.44 -3.10
CA ALA A 56 -12.85 -6.92 -4.39
C ALA A 56 -13.47 -8.32 -4.29
N GLU A 57 -12.83 -9.24 -3.56
CA GLU A 57 -13.36 -10.59 -3.32
C GLU A 57 -14.69 -10.59 -2.53
N LYS A 58 -14.95 -9.54 -1.75
CA LYS A 58 -16.23 -9.33 -1.04
C LYS A 58 -17.28 -8.63 -1.91
N GLY A 59 -16.97 -8.33 -3.17
CA GLY A 59 -17.90 -7.69 -4.11
C GLY A 59 -17.89 -6.16 -4.08
N PHE A 60 -16.97 -5.53 -3.36
CA PHE A 60 -16.84 -4.07 -3.41
C PHE A 60 -16.14 -3.62 -4.70
N LEU A 61 -16.57 -2.48 -5.24
CA LEU A 61 -15.89 -1.83 -6.35
C LEU A 61 -14.60 -1.18 -5.85
N VAL A 62 -13.50 -1.53 -6.50
CA VAL A 62 -12.15 -1.02 -6.22
C VAL A 62 -11.70 -0.24 -7.44
N ASP A 63 -11.00 0.88 -7.24
CA ASP A 63 -10.47 1.69 -8.33
C ASP A 63 -9.63 0.80 -9.27
N PRO A 64 -9.92 0.78 -10.59
CA PRO A 64 -9.20 -0.08 -11.52
C PRO A 64 -7.72 0.31 -11.69
N GLN A 65 -7.36 1.55 -11.37
CA GLN A 65 -6.10 2.23 -11.64
C GLN A 65 -5.70 2.18 -13.11
N THR A 66 -5.46 3.35 -13.70
CA THR A 66 -5.00 3.46 -15.09
C THR A 66 -3.49 3.63 -15.14
N LEU A 67 -2.86 3.08 -16.17
CA LEU A 67 -1.46 3.34 -16.44
C LEU A 67 -1.37 4.56 -17.37
N GLU A 68 -1.17 5.75 -16.81
CA GLU A 68 -0.95 6.96 -17.59
C GLU A 68 0.52 7.36 -17.51
N ARG A 69 1.16 7.58 -18.67
CA ARG A 69 2.57 8.02 -18.76
C ARG A 69 3.56 7.14 -17.97
N GLY A 70 3.28 5.83 -17.87
CA GLY A 70 4.11 4.87 -17.13
C GLY A 70 3.95 4.92 -15.61
N GLN A 71 3.00 5.70 -15.09
CA GLN A 71 2.63 5.72 -13.68
C GLN A 71 1.21 5.17 -13.50
N LEU A 72 1.00 4.42 -12.41
CA LEU A 72 -0.34 4.03 -11.98
C LEU A 72 -1.01 5.26 -11.35
N THR A 73 -2.12 5.66 -11.94
CA THR A 73 -2.95 6.76 -11.47
C THR A 73 -4.35 6.29 -11.15
N ASP A 74 -4.95 6.94 -10.17
CA ASP A 74 -6.29 6.62 -9.68
C ASP A 74 -7.34 7.36 -10.52
N VAL A 75 -8.49 6.73 -10.77
CA VAL A 75 -9.64 7.39 -11.40
C VAL A 75 -10.24 8.43 -10.46
N GLY A 76 -10.20 8.15 -9.15
CA GLY A 76 -10.51 9.10 -8.09
C GLY A 76 -11.99 9.37 -7.94
N ASP A 77 -12.77 8.34 -7.62
CA ASP A 77 -14.21 8.46 -7.33
C ASP A 77 -14.53 7.75 -6.00
N PRO A 78 -14.52 8.49 -4.87
CA PRO A 78 -14.73 7.89 -3.56
C PRO A 78 -16.18 7.48 -3.28
N VAL A 79 -17.13 7.90 -4.11
CA VAL A 79 -18.53 7.46 -3.98
C VAL A 79 -18.68 6.08 -4.61
N LYS A 80 -17.99 5.84 -5.72
CA LYS A 80 -18.02 4.58 -6.45
C LYS A 80 -17.02 3.54 -5.92
N TYR A 81 -15.80 3.95 -5.59
CA TYR A 81 -14.70 3.07 -5.22
C TYR A 81 -14.38 3.16 -3.74
N VAL A 82 -14.48 2.02 -3.04
CA VAL A 82 -14.32 1.98 -1.58
C VAL A 82 -12.89 2.28 -1.13
N ASP A 83 -11.89 1.95 -1.95
CA ASP A 83 -10.49 2.17 -1.61
C ASP A 83 -10.08 3.64 -1.76
N ASP A 84 -10.66 4.36 -2.71
CA ASP A 84 -10.54 5.82 -2.80
C ASP A 84 -11.14 6.51 -1.57
N ASP A 85 -12.23 5.95 -1.03
CA ASP A 85 -12.83 6.46 0.18
C ASP A 85 -11.95 6.23 1.43
N LEU A 86 -11.45 5.01 1.58
CA LEU A 86 -10.67 4.62 2.74
C LEU A 86 -9.23 5.17 2.71
N PHE A 87 -8.58 5.12 1.56
CA PHE A 87 -7.16 5.37 1.39
C PHE A 87 -6.84 6.67 0.65
N GLY A 88 -7.86 7.39 0.17
CA GLY A 88 -7.67 8.56 -0.66
C GLY A 88 -7.04 8.21 -2.00
N TYR A 89 -6.91 9.24 -2.84
CA TYR A 89 -6.40 9.10 -4.20
C TYR A 89 -5.67 10.35 -4.62
N LEU A 90 -4.77 10.18 -5.59
CA LEU A 90 -4.15 11.28 -6.31
C LEU A 90 -4.67 11.23 -7.73
N ALA A 91 -5.68 12.04 -8.04
CA ALA A 91 -6.18 12.15 -9.39
C ALA A 91 -5.21 13.00 -10.23
N PRO A 92 -4.68 12.48 -11.36
CA PRO A 92 -4.14 13.35 -12.40
C PRO A 92 -5.30 14.06 -13.11
N GLU A 93 -5.00 15.15 -13.80
CA GLU A 93 -5.99 15.92 -14.58
C GLU A 93 -6.90 15.00 -15.40
N LYS A 94 -8.22 15.11 -15.24
CA LYS A 94 -9.13 14.51 -16.24
C LYS A 94 -8.99 15.34 -17.51
N GLY A 95 -8.85 14.66 -18.65
CA GLY A 95 -8.75 15.30 -19.96
C GLY A 95 -9.77 16.44 -20.10
N ARG A 96 -9.26 17.63 -20.47
CA ARG A 96 -9.85 18.99 -20.44
C ARG A 96 -9.40 19.92 -19.31
N GLY A 97 -8.29 19.63 -18.62
CA GLY A 97 -7.64 20.61 -17.73
C GLY A 97 -8.38 20.88 -16.41
N GLU A 98 -9.34 20.03 -16.06
CA GLU A 98 -9.97 20.05 -14.74
C GLU A 98 -9.11 19.23 -13.76
N VAL A 99 -8.45 19.94 -12.86
CA VAL A 99 -7.71 19.33 -11.74
C VAL A 99 -8.74 18.82 -10.73
N GLN A 100 -8.93 17.50 -10.66
CA GLN A 100 -9.66 16.92 -9.53
C GLN A 100 -8.84 17.13 -8.25
N PRO A 101 -9.44 17.62 -7.15
CA PRO A 101 -8.71 17.80 -5.91
C PRO A 101 -8.28 16.44 -5.37
N SER A 102 -6.98 16.30 -5.08
CA SER A 102 -6.46 15.14 -4.36
C SER A 102 -7.17 14.98 -3.02
N ARG A 103 -7.49 13.74 -2.64
CA ARG A 103 -8.15 13.45 -1.37
C ARG A 103 -7.18 12.77 -0.41
N SER A 104 -7.00 13.37 0.76
CA SER A 104 -6.25 12.73 1.84
C SER A 104 -7.03 11.58 2.45
N ALA A 105 -6.37 10.44 2.60
CA ALA A 105 -6.94 9.25 3.24
C ALA A 105 -7.49 9.54 4.64
N PRO A 106 -8.73 9.14 4.97
CA PRO A 106 -9.18 9.08 6.37
C PRO A 106 -8.48 7.96 7.14
N VAL A 107 -8.11 6.86 6.48
CA VAL A 107 -7.36 5.75 7.10
C VAL A 107 -5.87 5.88 6.77
N LYS A 108 -5.05 6.14 7.79
CA LYS A 108 -3.59 6.15 7.68
C LYS A 108 -3.03 4.79 8.04
N VAL A 109 -2.28 4.18 7.12
CA VAL A 109 -1.65 2.87 7.31
C VAL A 109 -0.15 3.08 7.45
N SER A 110 0.41 2.69 8.59
CA SER A 110 1.85 2.59 8.82
C SER A 110 2.39 1.27 8.25
N PRO A 111 3.72 1.19 7.98
CA PRO A 111 4.33 -0.08 7.58
C PRO A 111 4.24 -1.13 8.69
N LEU A 112 4.27 -2.40 8.31
CA LEU A 112 4.60 -3.48 9.25
C LEU A 112 6.11 -3.63 9.29
N ILE A 113 6.66 -3.63 10.50
CA ILE A 113 8.09 -3.78 10.76
C ILE A 113 8.24 -4.97 11.71
N ALA A 114 9.21 -5.83 11.45
CA ALA A 114 9.50 -6.95 12.33
C ALA A 114 9.81 -6.47 13.76
N LEU A 115 9.29 -7.19 14.76
CA LEU A 115 9.50 -6.86 16.17
C LEU A 115 10.96 -7.11 16.60
N HIS A 116 11.61 -8.08 15.98
CA HIS A 116 12.98 -8.50 16.27
C HIS A 116 13.88 -8.37 15.05
N HIS A 117 15.19 -8.39 15.29
CA HIS A 117 16.19 -8.48 14.23
C HIS A 117 15.88 -9.67 13.31
N THR A 118 15.86 -9.39 12.00
CA THR A 118 15.71 -10.41 10.97
C THR A 118 17.06 -10.58 10.31
N GLU A 119 17.73 -11.70 10.59
CA GLU A 119 18.95 -12.08 9.87
C GLU A 119 18.59 -12.45 8.43
N ILE A 120 18.55 -11.43 7.57
CA ILE A 120 18.37 -11.60 6.13
C ILE A 120 19.78 -11.68 5.54
N SER A 121 20.34 -12.87 5.48
CA SER A 121 21.56 -13.18 4.72
C SER A 121 21.24 -13.09 3.23
N VAL A 122 22.00 -12.26 2.50
CA VAL A 122 21.91 -12.11 1.04
C VAL A 122 22.59 -13.29 0.36
#